data_AF-A0A0G1XGS4-F1
#
_entry.id   AF-A0A0G1XGS4-F1
#
_cell.length_a   1.000
_cell.length_b   1.000
_cell.length_c   1.000
_cell.angle_alpha   90.00
_cell.angle_beta   90.00
_cell.angle_gamma   90.00
#
_symmetry.space_group_name_H-M   'P 1'
#
loop_
_entity.id
_entity.type
_entity.pdbx_description
1 polymer ?
#
loop_
_entity_poly.entity_id
_entity_poly.type
_entity_poly.pdbx_seq_one_letter_code
_entity_poly.pdbx_strand_id
1 'polypeptide(L)'
;MITIKKPEELETLREGGRRLAGVLSEIAEAVKPGVSTSFLNDLAERLILASGGEPSFKGYNPYGAKAAYPAALCVSINDEVVHAIPKHSRVLVEGDIVGLDIGMWWPGEKLKIKNEKLKMTRVMATDTAVTS
;
A
#
# COMPACT_ATOMS: atom_id res chain seq x y z
N MET A 1 -17.21 17.95 5.28
CA MET A 1 -16.24 18.86 5.93
C MET A 1 -14.87 18.54 5.37
N ILE A 2 -14.13 19.53 4.87
CA ILE A 2 -12.76 19.34 4.37
C ILE A 2 -11.81 19.74 5.50
N THR A 3 -10.89 18.85 5.88
CA THR A 3 -9.94 19.11 6.97
C THR A 3 -8.70 19.79 6.41
N ILE A 4 -8.35 20.96 6.94
CA ILE A 4 -7.08 21.64 6.62
C ILE A 4 -5.98 21.07 7.52
N LYS A 5 -4.93 20.54 6.91
CA LYS A 5 -3.81 19.91 7.61
C LYS A 5 -2.91 20.94 8.28
N LYS A 6 -2.44 20.62 9.48
CA LYS A 6 -1.42 21.40 10.19
C LYS A 6 -0.04 21.22 9.53
N PRO A 7 0.89 22.17 9.69
CA PRO A 7 2.25 22.04 9.14
C PRO A 7 2.93 20.72 9.49
N GLU A 8 2.75 20.21 10.71
CA GLU A 8 3.35 18.95 11.16
C GLU A 8 2.71 17.71 10.49
N GLU A 9 1.40 17.77 10.21
CA GLU A 9 0.71 16.74 9.42
C GLU A 9 1.20 16.73 7.98
N LEU A 10 1.48 17.90 7.41
CA LEU A 10 2.01 18.01 6.05
C LEU A 10 3.41 17.41 5.94
N GLU A 11 4.30 17.68 6.90
CA GLU A 11 5.63 17.04 6.93
C GLU A 11 5.53 15.52 7.08
N THR A 12 4.61 15.04 7.91
CA THR A 12 4.40 13.60 8.07
C THR A 12 3.82 12.96 6.81
N LEU A 13 2.91 13.65 6.11
CA LEU A 13 2.36 13.21 4.81
C LEU A 13 3.45 13.14 3.74
N ARG A 14 4.34 14.14 3.67
CA ARG A 14 5.46 14.16 2.72
C ARG A 14 6.41 12.99 2.97
N GLU A 15 6.75 12.73 4.23
CA GLU A 15 7.59 11.61 4.62
C GLU A 15 6.95 10.26 4.25
N GLY A 16 5.68 10.09 4.62
CA GLY A 16 4.92 8.87 4.32
C GLY A 16 4.79 8.64 2.82
N GLY A 17 4.41 9.67 2.06
CA GLY A 17 4.30 9.59 0.60
C GLY A 17 5.62 9.22 -0.06
N ARG A 18 6.74 9.86 0.33
CA ARG A 18 8.06 9.55 -0.23
C ARG A 18 8.49 8.10 0.04
N ARG A 19 8.22 7.58 1.24
CA ARG A 19 8.51 6.17 1.56
C ARG A 19 7.63 5.22 0.76
N LEU A 20 6.33 5.52 0.67
CA LEU A 20 5.38 4.68 -0.07
C LEU A 20 5.71 4.63 -1.56
N ALA A 21 6.13 5.74 -2.16
CA ALA A 21 6.57 5.79 -3.55
C ALA A 21 7.80 4.90 -3.80
N GLY A 22 8.76 4.86 -2.86
CA GLY A 22 9.88 3.93 -2.91
C GLY A 22 9.43 2.47 -2.87
N VAL A 23 8.51 2.13 -1.96
CA VAL A 23 7.92 0.79 -1.86
C VAL A 23 7.21 0.41 -3.16
N LEU A 24 6.39 1.31 -3.72
CA LEU A 24 5.66 1.07 -4.97
C LEU A 24 6.62 0.83 -6.15
N SER A 25 7.71 1.59 -6.22
CA SER A 25 8.74 1.42 -7.26
C SER A 25 9.36 0.02 -7.21
N GLU A 26 9.73 -0.46 -6.03
CA GLU A 26 10.31 -1.80 -5.85
C GLU A 26 9.31 -2.92 -6.19
N ILE A 27 8.03 -2.74 -5.88
CA ILE A 27 6.98 -3.72 -6.27
C ILE A 27 6.79 -3.72 -7.78
N ALA A 28 6.78 -2.54 -8.41
CA ALA A 28 6.64 -2.40 -9.86
C ALA A 28 7.79 -3.11 -10.60
N GLU A 29 9.03 -3.02 -10.12
CA GLU A 29 10.18 -3.76 -10.67
C GLU A 29 10.05 -5.29 -10.56
N ALA A 30 9.25 -5.78 -9.60
CA ALA A 30 9.00 -7.20 -9.42
C ALA A 30 7.89 -7.75 -10.32
N VAL A 31 7.15 -6.90 -11.04
CA VAL A 31 6.11 -7.32 -11.98
C VAL A 31 6.74 -7.93 -13.22
N LYS A 32 6.51 -9.23 -13.43
CA LYS A 32 6.97 -9.98 -14.60
C LYS A 32 6.17 -11.27 -14.78
N PRO A 33 6.14 -11.86 -15.98
CA PRO A 33 5.49 -13.15 -16.21
C PRO A 33 5.99 -14.24 -15.23
N GLY A 34 5.07 -15.08 -14.78
CA GLY A 34 5.35 -16.16 -13.83
C GLY A 34 5.28 -15.76 -12.36
N VAL A 35 5.16 -14.47 -12.04
CA VAL A 35 4.95 -13.99 -10.66
C VAL A 35 3.46 -14.09 -10.29
N SER A 36 3.15 -14.60 -9.10
CA SER A 36 1.78 -14.57 -8.58
C SER A 36 1.44 -13.22 -7.95
N THR A 37 0.18 -12.81 -7.99
CA THR A 37 -0.25 -11.58 -7.31
C THR A 37 -0.07 -11.67 -5.80
N SER A 38 -0.16 -12.87 -5.20
CA SER A 38 0.18 -13.08 -3.79
C SER A 38 1.64 -12.80 -3.46
N PHE A 39 2.58 -13.14 -4.35
CA PHE A 39 3.99 -12.80 -4.17
C PHE A 39 4.20 -11.28 -4.11
N LEU A 40 3.53 -10.54 -5.00
CA LEU A 40 3.59 -9.07 -5.01
C LEU A 40 3.02 -8.48 -3.70
N ASN A 41 1.94 -9.05 -3.19
CA ASN A 41 1.40 -8.67 -1.88
C ASN A 41 2.39 -8.93 -0.73
N ASP A 42 3.02 -10.10 -0.69
CA ASP A 42 3.98 -10.45 0.36
C ASP A 42 5.23 -9.57 0.30
N LEU A 43 5.63 -9.16 -0.90
CA LEU A 43 6.65 -8.16 -1.13
C LEU A 43 6.23 -6.79 -0.58
N ALA A 44 5.02 -6.33 -0.92
CA ALA A 44 4.49 -5.06 -0.45
C ALA A 44 4.43 -4.98 1.08
N GLU A 45 3.88 -6.00 1.74
CA GLU A 45 3.78 -6.03 3.20
C GLU A 45 5.16 -5.95 3.87
N ARG A 46 6.13 -6.72 3.36
CA ARG A 46 7.51 -6.70 3.87
C ARG A 46 8.17 -5.34 3.69
N LEU A 47 8.02 -4.71 2.52
CA LEU A 47 8.61 -3.41 2.22
C LEU A 47 7.96 -2.28 3.03
N ILE A 48 6.63 -2.28 3.20
CA ILE A 48 5.93 -1.33 4.07
C ILE A 48 6.49 -1.41 5.49
N LEU A 49 6.56 -2.62 6.06
CA LEU A 49 7.07 -2.82 7.42
C LEU A 49 8.55 -2.42 7.55
N ALA A 50 9.38 -2.75 6.56
CA ALA A 50 10.80 -2.37 6.53
C ALA A 50 10.97 -0.85 6.41
N SER A 51 10.07 -0.15 5.72
CA SER A 51 10.05 1.31 5.64
C SER A 51 9.63 1.98 6.95
N GLY A 52 9.11 1.20 7.90
CA GLY A 52 8.55 1.65 9.19
C GLY A 52 7.07 2.03 9.15
N GLY A 53 6.40 1.78 8.03
CA GLY A 53 4.96 1.96 7.88
C GLY A 53 4.17 0.75 8.37
N GLU A 54 2.86 0.83 8.19
CA GLU A 54 1.93 -0.27 8.43
C GLU A 54 0.90 -0.32 7.29
N PRO A 55 0.60 -1.51 6.71
CA PRO A 55 -0.33 -1.60 5.59
C PRO A 55 -1.72 -1.09 5.97
N SER A 56 -2.23 -0.07 5.27
CA SER A 56 -3.52 0.54 5.64
C SER A 56 -4.72 -0.24 5.08
N PHE A 57 -4.53 -1.01 4.01
CA PHE A 57 -5.60 -1.79 3.39
C PHE A 57 -5.88 -3.11 4.12
N LYS A 58 -4.85 -3.70 4.73
CA LYS A 58 -4.96 -5.00 5.38
C LYS A 58 -5.84 -4.88 6.63
N GLY A 59 -6.98 -5.57 6.62
CA GLY A 59 -7.98 -5.50 7.68
C GLY A 59 -8.93 -4.31 7.57
N TYR A 60 -8.84 -3.49 6.50
CA TYR A 60 -9.78 -2.37 6.29
C TYR A 60 -11.20 -2.90 6.06
N ASN A 61 -12.15 -2.44 6.88
CA ASN A 61 -13.53 -2.90 6.86
C ASN A 61 -14.50 -1.71 6.87
N PRO A 62 -14.83 -1.13 5.71
CA PRO A 62 -15.75 -0.01 5.64
C PRO A 62 -17.18 -0.44 5.97
N TYR A 63 -17.99 0.51 6.44
CA TYR A 63 -19.40 0.25 6.75
C TYR A 63 -20.15 -0.32 5.54
N GLY A 64 -20.84 -1.44 5.74
CA GLY A 64 -21.57 -2.16 4.69
C GLY A 64 -20.72 -3.18 3.90
N ALA A 65 -19.42 -3.30 4.16
CA ALA A 65 -18.62 -4.38 3.59
C ALA A 65 -18.97 -5.73 4.23
N LYS A 66 -18.99 -6.79 3.41
CA LYS A 66 -19.26 -8.16 3.87
C LYS A 66 -18.10 -8.76 4.65
N ALA A 67 -16.88 -8.32 4.35
CA ALA A 67 -15.65 -8.78 4.97
C ALA A 67 -14.59 -7.68 4.87
N ALA A 68 -13.63 -7.71 5.79
CA ALA A 68 -12.45 -6.86 5.72
C ALA A 68 -11.58 -7.21 4.50
N TYR A 69 -10.93 -6.21 3.91
CA TYR A 69 -9.97 -6.43 2.84
C TYR A 69 -8.75 -7.18 3.38
N PRO A 70 -8.32 -8.31 2.78
CA PRO A 70 -7.37 -9.23 3.43
C PRO A 70 -5.90 -8.94 3.14
N ALA A 71 -5.59 -8.03 2.23
CA ALA A 71 -4.26 -7.85 1.64
C ALA A 71 -3.70 -6.44 1.87
N ALA A 72 -2.38 -6.30 1.74
CA ALA A 72 -1.65 -5.04 1.83
C ALA A 72 -1.64 -4.26 0.50
N LEU A 73 -1.81 -4.97 -0.61
CA LEU A 73 -1.74 -4.46 -1.98
C LEU A 73 -2.97 -4.94 -2.76
N CYS A 74 -3.55 -4.04 -3.55
CA CYS A 74 -4.49 -4.40 -4.61
C CYS A 74 -3.71 -4.69 -5.89
N VAL A 75 -4.00 -5.81 -6.56
CA VAL A 75 -3.36 -6.17 -7.84
C VAL A 75 -4.45 -6.48 -8.85
N SER A 76 -4.76 -5.50 -9.69
CA SER A 76 -5.80 -5.55 -10.72
C SER A 76 -5.19 -5.79 -12.09
N ILE A 77 -5.60 -6.85 -12.78
CA ILE A 77 -5.07 -7.23 -14.09
C ILE A 77 -6.14 -7.03 -15.17
N ASN A 78 -5.76 -6.36 -16.26
CA ASN A 78 -6.58 -6.14 -17.47
C ASN A 78 -7.93 -5.46 -17.20
N ASP A 79 -9.03 -6.21 -17.20
CA ASP A 79 -10.40 -5.72 -17.03
C ASP A 79 -10.82 -5.55 -15.56
N GLU A 80 -9.98 -5.98 -14.61
CA GLU A 80 -10.18 -5.74 -13.19
C GLU A 80 -10.02 -4.24 -12.88
N VAL A 81 -11.11 -3.58 -12.47
CA VAL A 81 -11.13 -2.12 -12.31
C VAL A 81 -10.26 -1.66 -11.14
N VAL A 82 -10.57 -2.10 -9.91
CA VAL A 82 -9.85 -1.78 -8.66
C VAL A 82 -10.10 -2.85 -7.60
N HIS A 83 -9.31 -2.84 -6.53
CA HIS A 83 -9.50 -3.67 -5.33
C HIS A 83 -9.51 -5.18 -5.57
N ALA A 84 -8.90 -5.65 -6.66
CA ALA A 84 -8.70 -7.07 -6.86
C ALA A 84 -7.83 -7.65 -5.74
N ILE A 85 -8.28 -8.78 -5.18
CA ILE A 85 -7.60 -9.44 -4.05
C ILE A 85 -6.48 -10.34 -4.61
N PRO A 86 -5.23 -10.19 -4.13
CA PRO A 86 -4.11 -11.06 -4.46
C PRO A 86 -4.39 -12.55 -4.17
N LYS A 87 -3.96 -13.44 -5.07
CA LYS A 87 -4.19 -14.90 -5.00
C LYS A 87 -2.96 -15.66 -5.49
N HIS A 88 -2.67 -16.81 -4.87
CA HIS A 88 -1.62 -17.72 -5.36
C HIS A 88 -1.91 -18.28 -6.75
N SER A 89 -3.19 -18.46 -7.10
CA SER A 89 -3.61 -18.98 -8.40
C SER A 89 -3.61 -17.95 -9.53
N ARG A 90 -3.42 -16.66 -9.23
CA ARG A 90 -3.39 -15.59 -10.23
C ARG A 90 -1.92 -15.27 -10.54
N VAL A 91 -1.42 -15.89 -11.61
CA VAL A 91 -0.04 -15.73 -12.10
C VAL A 91 -0.05 -14.80 -13.31
N LEU A 92 0.84 -13.83 -13.32
CA LEU A 92 1.02 -12.88 -14.42
C LEU A 92 1.53 -13.57 -15.67
N VAL A 93 1.01 -13.16 -16.82
CA VAL A 93 1.47 -13.63 -18.13
C VAL A 93 1.98 -12.46 -18.97
N GLU A 94 2.76 -12.79 -20.00
CA GLU A 94 3.25 -11.79 -20.96
C GLU A 94 2.06 -11.04 -21.59
N GLY A 95 2.13 -9.71 -21.60
CA GLY A 95 1.09 -8.83 -22.14
C GLY A 95 -0.02 -8.44 -21.16
N ASP A 96 0.00 -8.91 -19.91
CA ASP A 96 -0.92 -8.42 -18.87
C ASP A 96 -0.62 -6.96 -18.53
N ILE A 97 -1.67 -6.14 -18.46
CA ILE A 97 -1.58 -4.79 -17.88
C ILE A 97 -1.96 -4.90 -16.40
N VAL A 98 -1.05 -4.50 -15.51
CA VAL A 98 -1.20 -4.70 -14.06
C VAL A 98 -1.26 -3.36 -13.34
N GLY A 99 -2.41 -3.07 -12.74
CA GLY A 99 -2.63 -1.99 -11.79
C GLY A 99 -2.26 -2.41 -10.37
N LEU A 100 -1.44 -1.59 -9.72
CA LEU A 100 -0.99 -1.75 -8.34
C LEU A 100 -1.52 -0.57 -7.52
N ASP A 101 -2.27 -0.84 -6.45
CA ASP A 101 -2.72 0.19 -5.50
C ASP A 101 -2.33 -0.21 -4.09
N ILE A 102 -1.63 0.68 -3.40
CA ILE A 102 -1.01 0.44 -2.10
C ILE A 102 -1.27 1.61 -1.16
N GLY A 103 -1.46 1.30 0.11
CA GLY A 103 -1.60 2.30 1.16
C GLY A 103 -0.83 1.91 2.41
N MET A 104 -0.29 2.92 3.09
CA MET A 104 0.29 2.73 4.41
C MET A 104 -0.06 3.84 5.36
N TRP A 105 -0.14 3.47 6.63
CA TRP A 105 -0.04 4.41 7.72
C TRP A 105 1.42 4.73 8.02
N TRP A 106 1.72 6.02 8.13
CA TRP A 106 3.02 6.52 8.56
C TRP A 106 2.86 7.53 9.69
N PRO A 107 3.69 7.45 10.75
CA PRO A 107 4.52 6.30 11.10
C PRO A 107 3.68 5.07 11.50
N GLY A 108 4.23 3.85 11.38
CA GLY A 108 3.59 2.63 11.88
C GLY A 108 3.46 2.62 13.41
N GLU A 109 2.43 1.98 13.98
CA GLU A 109 2.14 2.06 15.42
C GLU A 109 3.27 1.50 16.31
N LYS A 110 3.97 0.48 15.81
CA LYS A 110 5.06 -0.19 16.54
C LYS A 110 6.38 0.56 16.43
N LEU A 111 6.44 1.66 15.68
CA LEU A 111 7.68 2.40 15.51
C LEU A 111 8.03 3.12 16.82
N LYS A 112 9.19 2.80 17.39
CA LYS A 112 9.72 3.48 18.59
C LYS A 112 10.25 4.86 18.18
N ILE A 113 9.34 5.79 17.88
CA ILE A 113 9.71 7.17 17.58
C ILE A 113 10.15 7.82 18.88
N LYS A 114 11.42 8.23 18.94
CA LYS A 114 12.02 8.94 20.08
C LYS A 114 11.41 10.34 20.30
N ASN A 115 10.71 10.86 19.30
CA ASN A 115 10.05 12.16 19.32
C ASN A 115 8.56 12.00 19.64
N GLU A 116 8.16 12.35 20.86
CA GLU A 116 6.77 12.23 21.34
C GLU A 116 5.76 13.03 20.50
N LYS A 117 6.20 14.11 19.81
CA LYS A 117 5.31 14.89 18.94
C LYS A 117 4.90 14.14 17.67
N LEU A 118 5.74 13.26 17.14
CA LEU A 118 5.44 12.43 15.96
C LEU A 118 4.50 11.26 16.28
N LYS A 119 4.42 10.83 17.55
CA LYS A 119 3.43 9.81 17.98
C LYS A 119 1.98 10.28 17.83
N MET A 120 1.75 11.60 17.84
CA MET A 120 0.41 12.19 17.85
C MET A 120 -0.14 12.49 16.44
N THR A 121 0.62 12.20 15.37
CA THR A 121 0.28 12.64 14.02
C THR A 121 0.51 11.53 13.00
N ARG A 122 -0.29 10.47 13.08
CA ARG A 122 -0.30 9.39 12.08
C ARG A 122 -1.14 9.80 10.88
N VAL A 123 -0.64 9.55 9.68
CA VAL A 123 -1.30 9.89 8.42
C VAL A 123 -1.30 8.68 7.50
N MET A 124 -2.28 8.61 6.60
CA MET A 124 -2.34 7.60 5.55
C MET A 124 -1.81 8.21 4.25
N ALA A 125 -0.90 7.49 3.60
CA ALA A 125 -0.52 7.73 2.21
C ALA A 125 -1.04 6.56 1.35
N THR A 126 -1.43 6.86 0.12
CA THR A 126 -1.81 5.89 -0.90
C THR A 126 -1.09 6.23 -2.19
N ASP A 127 -0.76 5.23 -2.99
CA ASP A 127 -0.07 5.41 -4.26
C ASP A 127 -0.50 4.32 -5.25
N THR A 128 -0.38 4.60 -6.55
CA THR A 128 -0.86 3.70 -7.61
C THR A 128 0.09 3.71 -8.80
N ALA A 129 0.39 2.53 -9.33
CA ALA A 129 1.16 2.37 -10.57
C ALA A 129 0.43 1.46 -11.56
N VAL A 130 0.74 1.62 -12.84
CA VAL A 130 0.36 0.69 -13.91
C VAL A 130 1.62 0.19 -14.57
N THR A 131 1.68 -1.12 -14.80
CA THR A 131 2.81 -1.82 -15.42
C THR A 131 2.31 -2.64 -16.60
N SER A 132 3.19 -2.92 -17.56
CA SER A 132 2.91 -3.62 -18.82
C SER A 132 4.11 -4.45 -19.24
#